data_AF-A0A194VDK6-F1
#
_entry.id   AF-A0A194VDK6-F1
#
_cell.length_a   1.000
_cell.length_b   1.000
_cell.length_c   1.000
_cell.angle_alpha   90.00
_cell.angle_beta   90.00
_cell.angle_gamma   90.00
#
_symmetry.space_group_name_H-M   'P 1'
#
loop_
_entity.id
_entity.type
_entity.pdbx_description
1 polymer ?
#
loop_
_entity_poly.entity_id
_entity_poly.type
_entity_poly.pdbx_seq_one_letter_code
_entity_poly.pdbx_strand_id
1 'polypeptide(L)'
;MPTPESEAFLAKKPTVPPTFDGVDYEDNKRLKQAQDAIIREQWVQVMMGRLVREELSKCYYREGVNHLEKCGHLRERYLQLLEKHKVKGYMFEQKNYLEKNK
;
A
#
# COMPACT_ATOMS: atom_id res chain seq x y z
N MET A 1 20.38 10.81 -6.78
CA MET A 1 19.65 10.37 -7.99
C MET A 1 18.86 9.12 -7.63
N PRO A 2 17.63 8.94 -8.12
CA PRO A 2 16.94 7.66 -7.93
C PRO A 2 17.75 6.55 -8.61
N THR A 3 17.88 5.41 -7.95
CA THR A 3 18.49 4.21 -8.54
C THR A 3 17.68 3.80 -9.78
N PRO A 4 18.33 3.47 -10.91
CA PRO A 4 17.62 3.02 -12.11
C PRO A 4 16.82 1.75 -11.81
N GLU A 5 15.59 1.69 -12.34
CA GLU A 5 14.72 0.52 -12.20
C GLU A 5 15.32 -0.68 -12.96
N SER A 6 15.31 -1.87 -12.35
CA SER A 6 15.81 -3.08 -13.00
C SER A 6 14.83 -3.61 -14.05
N GLU A 7 15.34 -4.34 -15.05
CA GLU A 7 14.51 -4.98 -16.08
C GLU A 7 13.42 -5.89 -15.49
N ALA A 8 13.77 -6.62 -14.42
CA ALA A 8 12.84 -7.49 -13.70
C ALA A 8 11.71 -6.70 -13.01
N PHE A 9 11.97 -5.47 -12.55
CA PHE A 9 10.96 -4.59 -11.98
C PHE A 9 10.01 -4.09 -13.07
N LEU A 10 10.56 -3.61 -14.19
CA LEU A 10 9.78 -3.12 -15.33
C LEU A 10 8.84 -4.20 -15.88
N ALA A 11 9.31 -5.45 -15.96
CA ALA A 11 8.51 -6.59 -16.42
C ALA A 11 7.32 -6.93 -15.48
N LYS A 12 7.44 -6.65 -14.18
CA LYS A 12 6.42 -6.98 -13.16
C LYS A 12 5.55 -5.80 -12.77
N LYS A 13 5.87 -4.60 -13.23
CA LYS A 13 5.14 -3.38 -12.92
C LYS A 13 3.71 -3.47 -13.46
N PRO A 14 2.68 -3.19 -12.65
CA PRO A 14 1.31 -3.16 -13.13
C PRO A 14 1.15 -2.08 -14.21
N THR A 15 0.50 -2.44 -15.32
CA THR A 15 0.22 -1.56 -16.45
C THR A 15 -1.10 -0.80 -16.30
N VAL A 16 -1.94 -1.21 -15.35
CA VAL A 16 -3.28 -0.66 -15.10
C VAL A 16 -3.27 0.05 -13.75
N PRO A 17 -3.94 1.21 -13.60
CA PRO A 17 -4.08 1.88 -12.31
C PRO A 17 -4.80 0.98 -11.29
N PRO A 18 -4.56 1.16 -9.98
CA PRO A 18 -5.21 0.42 -8.91
C PRO A 18 -6.64 0.92 -8.65
N THR A 19 -7.49 0.94 -9.69
CA THR A 19 -8.88 1.42 -9.64
C THR A 19 -9.75 0.59 -10.58
N PHE A 20 -11.05 0.49 -10.29
CA PHE A 20 -12.03 -0.12 -11.21
C PHE A 20 -12.62 0.87 -12.22
N ASP A 21 -12.32 2.18 -12.08
CA ASP A 21 -12.79 3.22 -12.98
C ASP A 21 -12.31 2.97 -14.41
N GLY A 22 -13.26 2.83 -15.35
CA GLY A 22 -12.96 2.63 -16.78
C GLY A 22 -12.43 1.25 -17.15
N VAL A 23 -12.51 0.26 -16.24
CA VAL A 23 -12.19 -1.14 -16.55
C VAL A 23 -13.40 -1.79 -17.21
N ASP A 24 -13.18 -2.44 -18.37
CA ASP A 24 -14.19 -3.29 -19.01
C ASP A 24 -14.31 -4.61 -18.23
N TYR A 25 -15.52 -4.93 -17.78
CA TYR A 25 -15.80 -6.12 -16.98
C TYR A 25 -15.99 -7.38 -17.82
N GLU A 26 -16.27 -7.23 -19.12
CA GLU A 26 -16.38 -8.37 -20.05
C GLU A 26 -14.98 -8.89 -20.46
N ASP A 27 -13.95 -8.04 -20.43
CA ASP A 27 -12.56 -8.46 -20.59
C ASP A 27 -11.97 -8.99 -19.27
N ASN A 28 -12.01 -10.31 -19.13
CA ASN A 28 -11.48 -11.01 -17.96
C ASN A 28 -10.01 -10.66 -17.65
N LYS A 29 -9.18 -10.47 -18.69
CA LYS A 29 -7.75 -10.20 -18.51
C LYS A 29 -7.53 -8.82 -17.90
N ARG A 30 -8.23 -7.80 -18.39
CA ARG A 30 -8.18 -6.43 -17.86
C ARG A 30 -8.72 -6.37 -16.43
N LEU A 31 -9.83 -7.07 -16.18
CA LEU A 31 -10.43 -7.15 -14.85
C LEU A 31 -9.47 -7.78 -13.84
N LYS A 32 -8.80 -8.88 -14.18
CA LYS A 32 -7.79 -9.50 -13.31
C LYS A 32 -6.58 -8.61 -13.06
N GLN A 33 -6.12 -7.87 -14.07
CA GLN A 33 -5.04 -6.90 -13.90
C GLN A 33 -5.40 -5.78 -12.92
N ALA A 34 -6.64 -5.26 -12.98
CA ALA A 34 -7.13 -4.24 -12.06
C ALA A 34 -7.25 -4.78 -10.62
N GLN A 35 -7.82 -5.98 -10.44
CA GLN A 35 -7.90 -6.65 -9.14
C GLN A 35 -6.52 -6.81 -8.51
N ASP A 36 -5.55 -7.29 -9.29
CA ASP A 36 -4.16 -7.45 -8.87
C ASP A 36 -3.50 -6.10 -8.50
N ALA A 37 -3.72 -5.05 -9.30
CA ALA A 37 -3.14 -3.73 -9.05
C ALA A 37 -3.61 -3.15 -7.71
N ILE A 38 -4.91 -3.27 -7.41
CA ILE A 38 -5.52 -2.83 -6.14
C ILE A 38 -4.88 -3.57 -4.95
N ILE A 39 -4.78 -4.90 -5.03
CA ILE A 39 -4.18 -5.69 -3.96
C ILE A 39 -2.71 -5.31 -3.75
N ARG A 40 -1.93 -5.14 -4.84
CA ARG A 40 -0.53 -4.73 -4.74
C ARG A 40 -0.39 -3.38 -4.05
N GLU A 41 -1.21 -2.40 -4.38
CA GLU A 41 -1.19 -1.09 -3.74
C GLU A 41 -1.51 -1.16 -2.24
N GLN A 42 -2.49 -1.98 -1.85
CA GLN A 42 -2.76 -2.24 -0.43
C GLN A 42 -1.53 -2.82 0.30
N TRP A 43 -0.81 -3.74 -0.35
CA TRP A 43 0.43 -4.28 0.21
C TRP A 43 1.57 -3.25 0.26
N VAL A 44 1.71 -2.39 -0.74
CA VAL A 44 2.68 -1.28 -0.72
C VAL A 44 2.46 -0.41 0.50
N GLN A 45 1.21 -0.05 0.79
CA GLN A 45 0.87 0.76 1.97
C GLN A 45 1.21 0.05 3.29
N VAL A 46 0.98 -1.27 3.38
CA VAL A 46 1.43 -2.08 4.53
C VAL A 46 2.96 -2.08 4.65
N MET A 47 3.68 -2.20 3.53
CA MET A 47 5.15 -2.16 3.51
C MET A 47 5.68 -0.79 3.94
N MET A 48 5.01 0.30 3.58
CA MET A 48 5.33 1.64 4.11
C MET A 48 5.21 1.69 5.64
N GLY A 49 4.16 1.07 6.21
CA GLY A 49 4.01 0.92 7.65
C GLY A 49 5.15 0.12 8.31
N ARG A 50 5.64 -0.94 7.64
CA ARG A 50 6.79 -1.72 8.12
C ARG A 50 8.07 -0.90 8.17
N LEU A 51 8.34 -0.07 7.16
CA LEU A 51 9.51 0.82 7.16
C LEU A 51 9.49 1.79 8.35
N VAL A 52 8.33 2.39 8.65
CA VAL A 52 8.19 3.27 9.82
C VAL A 52 8.42 2.49 11.13
N ARG A 53 7.93 1.26 11.21
CA ARG A 53 8.17 0.38 12.38
C ARG A 53 9.65 0.05 12.59
N GLU A 54 10.37 -0.23 11.51
CA GLU A 54 11.81 -0.50 11.56
C GLU A 54 12.58 0.73 12.04
N GLU A 55 12.24 1.91 11.53
CA GLU A 55 12.87 3.16 11.96
C GLU A 55 12.52 3.52 13.41
N LEU A 56 11.28 3.26 13.83
CA LEU A 56 10.87 3.39 15.23
C LEU A 56 11.70 2.47 16.15
N SER A 57 11.92 1.22 15.75
CA SER A 57 12.74 0.26 16.50
C SER A 57 14.18 0.75 16.66
N LYS A 58 14.77 1.31 15.60
CA LYS A 58 16.11 1.92 15.66
C LYS A 58 16.14 3.14 16.58
N CYS A 59 15.12 3.98 16.54
CA CYS A 59 15.00 5.13 17.45
C CYS A 59 14.95 4.68 18.91
N TYR A 60 14.14 3.65 19.21
CA TYR A 60 14.05 3.09 20.56
C TYR A 60 15.40 2.54 21.05
N TYR A 61 16.13 1.86 20.16
CA TYR A 61 17.46 1.35 20.50
C TYR A 61 18.49 2.47 20.74
N ARG A 62 18.45 3.55 19.94
CA ARG A 62 19.39 4.68 20.05
C ARG A 62 19.13 5.56 21.27
N GLU A 63 17.87 5.90 21.53
CA GLU A 63 17.48 6.88 22.56
C GLU A 63 17.32 6.26 23.95
N GLY A 64 17.19 4.93 24.04
CA GLY A 64 17.06 4.22 25.31
C GLY A 64 15.90 4.78 26.14
N VAL A 65 16.17 5.16 27.39
CA VAL A 65 15.15 5.72 28.31
C VAL A 65 14.44 6.98 27.80
N ASN A 66 15.03 7.71 26.85
CA ASN A 66 14.46 8.95 26.30
C ASN A 66 13.49 8.72 25.13
N HIS A 67 13.20 7.46 24.77
CA HIS A 67 12.39 7.13 23.59
C HIS A 67 10.98 7.74 23.62
N LEU A 68 10.43 8.01 24.81
CA LEU A 68 9.10 8.62 24.97
C LEU A 68 9.03 10.07 24.47
N GLU A 69 10.10 10.85 24.67
CA GLU A 69 10.17 12.24 24.21
C GLU A 69 10.63 12.32 22.75
N LYS A 70 11.65 11.54 22.37
CA LYS A 70 12.32 11.68 21.08
C LYS A 70 11.64 10.90 19.95
N CYS A 71 11.06 9.72 20.22
CA CYS A 71 10.51 8.85 19.18
C CYS A 71 8.98 8.97 19.00
N GLY A 72 8.33 9.94 19.66
CA GLY A 72 6.87 10.11 19.64
C GLY A 72 6.28 10.30 18.24
N HIS A 73 6.94 11.08 17.39
CA HIS A 73 6.51 11.35 16.02
C HIS A 73 6.47 10.09 15.14
N LEU A 74 7.46 9.19 15.25
CA LEU A 74 7.48 7.91 14.54
C LEU A 74 6.38 6.98 15.04
N ARG A 75 6.13 6.97 16.36
CA ARG A 75 5.06 6.19 16.98
C ARG A 75 3.69 6.64 16.48
N GLU A 76 3.42 7.94 16.51
CA GLU A 76 2.16 8.51 16.03
C GLU A 76 1.94 8.22 14.54
N ARG A 77 2.98 8.40 13.73
CA ARG A 77 2.92 8.07 12.30
C ARG A 77 2.63 6.59 12.09
N TYR A 78 3.28 5.69 12.84
CA TYR A 78 3.03 4.26 12.75
C TYR A 78 1.57 3.91 13.11
N LEU A 79 1.02 4.50 14.18
CA LEU A 79 -0.38 4.28 14.58
C LEU A 79 -1.37 4.78 13.52
N GLN A 80 -1.13 5.96 12.94
CA GLN A 80 -1.95 6.48 11.84
C GLN A 80 -1.94 5.55 10.61
N LEU A 81 -0.76 5.02 10.26
CA LEU A 81 -0.63 4.08 9.15
C LEU A 81 -1.30 2.74 9.45
N LEU A 82 -1.19 2.24 10.69
CA LEU A 82 -1.80 0.98 11.12
C LEU A 82 -3.33 1.02 11.08
N GLU A 83 -3.93 2.17 11.40
CA GLU A 83 -5.38 2.38 11.32
C GLU A 83 -5.86 2.35 9.86
N LYS A 84 -5.19 3.08 8.98
CA LYS A 84 -5.63 3.33 7.59
C LYS A 84 -5.28 2.20 6.63
N HIS A 85 -4.07 1.67 6.71
CA HIS A 85 -3.48 0.81 5.68
C HIS A 85 -3.58 -0.67 6.04
N LYS A 86 -4.82 -1.18 6.01
CA LYS A 86 -5.11 -2.61 6.17
C LYS A 86 -5.44 -3.23 4.82
N VAL A 87 -4.99 -4.46 4.59
CA VAL A 87 -5.39 -5.24 3.41
C VAL A 87 -6.85 -5.63 3.57
N LYS A 88 -7.71 -5.13 2.68
CA LYS A 88 -9.16 -5.39 2.68
C LYS A 88 -9.58 -6.28 1.50
N GLY A 89 -8.69 -6.49 0.53
CA GLY A 89 -8.99 -7.16 -0.73
C GLY A 89 -9.70 -6.23 -1.71
N TYR A 90 -10.13 -6.77 -2.85
CA TYR A 90 -10.74 -6.00 -3.95
C TYR A 90 -12.27 -6.10 -4.01
N MET A 91 -12.87 -7.10 -3.35
CA MET A 91 -14.30 -7.42 -3.50
C MET A 91 -15.22 -6.28 -3.08
N PHE A 92 -14.89 -5.57 -2.00
CA PHE A 92 -15.69 -4.45 -1.51
C PHE A 92 -15.71 -3.29 -2.52
N GLU A 93 -14.54 -2.88 -3.01
CA GLU A 93 -14.40 -1.82 -4.01
C GLU A 93 -15.08 -2.21 -5.33
N GLN A 94 -14.93 -3.47 -5.76
CA GLN A 94 -15.54 -3.96 -6.98
C GLN A 94 -17.07 -3.91 -6.94
N LYS A 95 -17.68 -4.31 -5.80
CA LYS A 95 -19.13 -4.28 -5.63
C LYS A 95 -19.67 -2.85 -5.59
N ASN A 96 -19.04 -1.97 -4.82
CA ASN A 96 -19.46 -0.58 -4.72
C ASN A 96 -19.35 0.16 -6.06
N TYR A 97 -18.33 -0.16 -6.87
CA TYR A 97 -18.21 0.39 -8.22
C TYR A 97 -19.36 -0.07 -9.13
N LEU A 98 -19.74 -1.34 -9.08
CA LEU A 98 -20.87 -1.86 -9.86
C LEU A 98 -22.20 -1.22 -9.44
N GLU A 99 -22.42 -1.02 -8.14
CA GLU A 99 -23.63 -0.34 -7.64
C GLU A 99 -23.69 1.13 -8.08
N LYS A 100 -22.55 1.82 -8.15
CA LYS A 100 -22.48 3.23 -8.59
C LYS A 100 -22.74 3.42 -10.08
N ASN A 101 -22.41 2.42 -10.90
CA ASN A 101 -22.55 2.47 -12.37
C ASN A 101 -23.83 1.79 -12.88
N LYS A 102 -24.71 1.37 -11.97
CA LYS A 102 -26.03 0.83 -12.27
C LYS A 102 -27.07 1.95 -12.31
#